data_AF-A0AAP6GDZ4-F1
#
_entry.id   AF-A0AAP6GDZ4-F1
#
_cell.length_a   1.000
_cell.length_b   1.000
_cell.length_c   1.000
_cell.angle_alpha   90.00
_cell.angle_beta   90.00
_cell.angle_gamma   90.00
#
_symmetry.space_group_name_H-M   'P 1'
#
loop_
_entity.id
_entity.type
_entity.pdbx_description
1 polymer ?
#
loop_
_entity_poly.entity_id
_entity_poly.type
_entity_poly.pdbx_seq_one_letter_code
_entity_poly.pdbx_strand_id
1 'polypeptide(L)' 'MSLETAPPEVKLAVDLIELLETNQIAPKLALAALAIVRQDYERKLEEGRAH' A
#
# COMPACT_ATOMS: atom_id res chain seq x y z
N MET A 1 -7.34 -19.25 10.08
CA MET A 1 -6.63 -18.14 10.75
C MET A 1 -7.27 -16.86 10.25
N SER A 2 -7.99 -16.14 11.12
CA SER A 2 -8.77 -14.96 10.75
C SER A 2 -7.86 -13.77 10.47
N LEU A 3 -8.10 -13.04 9.38
CA LEU A 3 -7.48 -11.74 9.10
C LEU A 3 -7.72 -10.72 10.23
N GLU A 4 -8.70 -10.96 11.09
CA GLU A 4 -9.07 -10.14 12.24
C GLU A 4 -7.93 -9.92 13.24
N THR A 5 -7.00 -10.87 13.39
CA THR A 5 -5.84 -10.75 14.31
C THR A 5 -4.55 -10.33 13.62
N ALA A 6 -4.57 -10.08 12.31
CA ALA A 6 -3.38 -9.69 11.56
C ALA A 6 -2.91 -8.26 11.94
N PRO A 7 -1.59 -7.98 11.82
CA PRO A 7 -1.05 -6.63 11.95
C PRO A 7 -1.77 -5.64 11.01
N PRO A 8 -1.91 -4.37 11.41
CA PRO A 8 -2.64 -3.37 10.62
C PRO A 8 -2.07 -3.20 9.20
N GLU A 9 -0.76 -3.27 9.02
CA GLU A 9 -0.09 -3.20 7.72
C GLU A 9 -0.43 -4.39 6.81
N VAL A 10 -0.65 -5.57 7.39
CA VAL A 10 -1.03 -6.77 6.63
C VAL A 10 -2.48 -6.67 6.18
N LYS A 11 -3.37 -6.20 7.05
CA LYS A 11 -4.79 -5.96 6.70
C LYS A 11 -4.89 -4.94 5.56
N LEU A 12 -4.20 -3.81 5.68
CA LEU A 12 -4.19 -2.77 4.65
C LEU A 12 -3.62 -3.29 3.32
N ALA A 13 -2.58 -4.12 3.36
CA ALA A 13 -2.04 -4.73 2.14
C ALA A 13 -3.07 -5.63 1.45
N VAL A 14 -3.85 -6.40 2.22
CA VAL A 14 -4.93 -7.25 1.68
C VAL A 14 -6.04 -6.40 1.06
N ASP A 15 -6.50 -5.34 1.75
CA ASP A 15 -7.52 -4.42 1.22
C ASP A 15 -7.05 -3.76 -0.10
N LEU A 16 -5.78 -3.35 -0.15
CA LEU A 16 -5.19 -2.76 -1.37
C LEU A 16 -5.10 -3.76 -2.52
N ILE A 17 -4.77 -5.02 -2.24
CA ILE A 17 -4.74 -6.08 -3.25
C ILE A 17 -6.15 -6.31 -3.80
N GLU A 18 -7.16 -6.45 -2.92
CA GLU A 18 -8.55 -6.64 -3.34
C GLU A 18 -9.04 -5.48 -4.23
N LEU A 19 -8.71 -4.24 -3.87
CA LEU A 19 -9.04 -3.06 -4.66
C LEU A 19 -8.42 -3.11 -6.06
N LEU A 20 -7.14 -3.48 -6.15
CA LEU A 20 -6.42 -3.56 -7.42
C LEU A 20 -6.95 -4.69 -8.31
N GLU A 21 -7.28 -5.84 -7.73
CA GLU A 21 -7.87 -6.97 -8.44
C GLU A 21 -9.30 -6.66 -8.93
N THR A 22 -10.12 -6.03 -8.09
CA THR A 22 -11.49 -5.60 -8.44
C THR A 22 -11.48 -4.63 -9.63
N ASN A 23 -10.47 -3.76 -9.71
CA ASN A 23 -10.29 -2.83 -10.83
C ASN A 23 -9.54 -3.45 -12.03
N GLN A 24 -9.23 -4.76 -11.98
CA GLN A 24 -8.51 -5.50 -13.03
C GLN A 24 -7.17 -4.85 -13.42
N ILE A 25 -6.48 -4.28 -12.43
CA ILE A 25 -5.21 -3.61 -12.66
C ILE A 25 -4.13 -4.66 -12.92
N ALA A 26 -3.42 -4.53 -14.06
CA ALA A 26 -2.34 -5.43 -14.38
C ALA A 26 -1.23 -5.39 -13.30
N PRO A 27 -0.69 -6.53 -12.84
CA PRO A 27 0.29 -6.56 -11.74
C PRO A 27 1.51 -5.64 -11.96
N LYS A 28 2.00 -5.55 -13.20
CA LYS A 28 3.11 -4.64 -13.55
C LYS A 28 2.77 -3.18 -13.32
N LEU A 29 1.53 -2.79 -13.67
CA LEU A 29 1.05 -1.43 -13.47
C LEU A 29 0.82 -1.14 -11.98
N ALA A 30 0.23 -2.10 -11.24
CA ALA A 30 0.06 -2.01 -9.79
C ALA A 30 1.40 -1.80 -9.08
N LEU A 31 2.43 -2.59 -9.42
CA LEU A 31 3.77 -2.44 -8.83
C LEU A 31 4.39 -1.07 -9.13
N ALA A 32 4.23 -0.56 -10.35
CA ALA A 32 4.72 0.77 -10.71
C ALA A 32 4.01 1.87 -9.90
N ALA A 33 2.68 1.78 -9.75
CA ALA A 33 1.91 2.72 -8.93
C ALA A 33 2.28 2.65 -7.44
N LEU A 34 2.43 1.44 -6.90
CA LEU A 34 2.84 1.23 -5.50
C LEU A 34 4.25 1.77 -5.22
N ALA A 35 5.16 1.75 -6.18
CA ALA A 35 6.47 2.38 -6.05
C ALA A 35 6.38 3.90 -5.90
N ILE A 36 5.47 4.55 -6.64
CA ILE A 36 5.20 5.99 -6.53
C ILE A 36 4.60 6.31 -5.16
N VAL A 37 3.61 5.53 -4.73
CA VAL A 37 2.97 5.69 -3.41
C VAL A 37 4.02 5.55 -2.30
N ARG A 38 4.88 4.51 -2.36
CA ARG A 38 5.95 4.33 -1.39
C ARG A 38 6.83 5.58 -1.29
N GLN A 39 7.31 6.08 -2.43
CA GLN A 39 8.17 7.27 -2.47
C GLN A 39 7.48 8.51 -1.89
N ASP A 40 6.16 8.64 -2.06
CA ASP A 40 5.38 9.73 -1.47
C ASP A 40 5.33 9.66 0.06
N TYR A 41 5.11 8.47 0.62
CA TYR A 41 5.14 8.27 2.07
C TYR A 41 6.55 8.41 2.64
N GLU A 42 7.59 7.98 1.92
CA GLU A 42 8.99 8.20 2.30
C GLU A 42 9.27 9.71 2.44
N ARG A 43 8.88 10.52 1.43
CA ARG A 43 9.01 11.99 1.51
C ARG A 43 8.25 12.58 2.69
N LYS A 44 7.01 12.17 2.93
CA LYS A 44 6.21 12.65 4.08
C LYS A 44 6.86 12.33 5.42
N LEU A 45 7.53 11.18 5.54
CA LEU A 45 8.28 10.82 6.75
C LEU A 45 9.55 11.68 6.92
N GLU A 46 10.15 12.12 5.83
CA GLU A 46 11.28 13.05 5.85
C GLU A 46 10.82 14.48 6.20
N GLU A 47 9.75 14.94 5.57
CA GLU A 47 9.12 16.25 5.84
C GLU A 47 8.59 16.34 7.27
N GLY A 48 7.96 15.28 7.78
CA GLY A 48 7.49 15.17 9.16
C GLY A 48 8.60 15.04 10.20
N ARG A 49 9.84 14.74 9.82
CA ARG A 49 11.03 14.84 10.70
C ARG A 49 11.64 16.24 10.71
N ALA A 50 11.29 17.08 9.73
CA ALA A 50 11.78 18.45 9.61
C ALA A 50 10.87 19.48 10.30
N HIS A 51 9.79 19.02 10.96
CA HIS A 51 8.86 19.82 11.78
C HIS A 51 8.91 19.37 13.23
#